data_AF-A0A3D2DL23-F1
#
_entry.id   AF-A0A3D2DL23-F1
#
_cell.length_a   1.000
_cell.length_b   1.000
_cell.length_c   1.000
_cell.angle_alpha   90.00
_cell.angle_beta   90.00
_cell.angle_gamma   90.00
#
_symmetry.space_group_name_H-M   'P 1'
#
loop_
_entity.id
_entity.type
_entity.pdbx_description
1 polymer ?
#
loop_
_entity_poly.entity_id
_entity_poly.type
_entity_poly.pdbx_seq_one_letter_code
_entity_poly.pdbx_strand_id
1 'polypeptide(L)'
;MFSQLFGKYLIESDIISEEQYEDILAKVEKTRAKLGLIAVSEGILTKEKAERINILQTQKDARFGDIAVEEGYITKEQLDMILSKQASPYIKFIQVLEEVTGIKQDKIELYIEDFRKSIGFTFDELESLKSEDIDSIVPMFAYAANPYVTRIAALALRNITRFVTDNYYIGKIEHVNNFDYRAFSGQQCEGDINTVIGFAVKDDPDGFIKIAAGYSKRGAYTLGLESYDAVGEFVNCIDGLFSSALSAENIEVEILPQFSYENQIAKGSAYVLPIYINGKEVSLYIAVDSDVSIGQMPVTRKMAVKEGSVDETGEKTTVLIVDDSGMSRMMLRDILEEAGYCIVAEASDGFEGELAYKQYEPDIVTLDITMPNMDGIECLERIMDYNPDAKVIMITAAGQQNKVIKALKIGAKKFVTKPYNVDDVLKNIKELAE
;
A
#
# COMPACT_ATOMS: atom_id res chain seq x y z
N MET A 1 -8.78 -14.47 7.11
CA MET A 1 -9.95 -13.92 6.34
C MET A 1 -11.32 -14.36 6.90
N PHE A 2 -11.55 -15.65 7.15
CA PHE A 2 -12.84 -16.16 7.67
C PHE A 2 -13.38 -15.38 8.88
N SER A 3 -12.54 -15.21 9.90
CA SER A 3 -12.88 -14.53 11.17
C SER A 3 -13.39 -13.10 10.98
N GLN A 4 -12.91 -12.43 9.93
CA GLN A 4 -13.31 -11.08 9.58
C GLN A 4 -14.70 -11.05 8.95
N LEU A 5 -14.89 -11.84 7.89
CA LEU A 5 -16.17 -11.89 7.18
C LEU A 5 -17.30 -12.45 8.05
N PHE A 6 -17.02 -13.55 8.78
CA PHE A 6 -18.01 -14.15 9.66
C PHE A 6 -18.29 -13.26 10.87
N GLY A 7 -17.27 -12.64 11.46
CA GLY A 7 -17.43 -11.67 12.55
C GLY A 7 -18.32 -10.49 12.15
N LYS A 8 -18.08 -9.90 10.98
CA LYS A 8 -18.91 -8.83 10.42
C LYS A 8 -20.37 -9.28 10.23
N TYR A 9 -20.58 -10.47 9.66
CA TYR A 9 -21.92 -11.04 9.54
C TYR A 9 -22.63 -11.20 10.89
N LEU A 10 -21.92 -11.63 11.94
CA LEU A 10 -22.48 -11.76 13.28
C LEU A 10 -22.91 -10.39 13.87
N ILE A 11 -22.14 -9.33 13.59
CA ILE A 11 -22.49 -7.95 13.99
C ILE A 11 -23.71 -7.46 13.20
N GLU A 12 -23.69 -7.57 11.88
CA GLU A 12 -24.78 -7.13 10.98
C GLU A 12 -26.10 -7.88 11.24
N SER A 13 -26.01 -9.08 11.82
CA SER A 13 -27.17 -9.90 12.20
C SER A 13 -27.59 -9.71 13.66
N ASP A 14 -27.04 -8.73 14.38
CA ASP A 14 -27.29 -8.46 15.80
C ASP A 14 -27.02 -9.67 16.73
N ILE A 15 -26.11 -10.57 16.35
CA ILE A 15 -25.74 -11.77 17.14
C ILE A 15 -24.68 -11.42 18.19
N ILE A 16 -23.75 -10.52 17.86
CA ILE A 16 -22.71 -10.00 18.76
C ILE A 16 -22.59 -8.48 18.62
N SER A 17 -22.10 -7.79 19.64
CA SER A 17 -21.76 -6.37 19.54
C SER A 17 -20.37 -6.15 18.95
N GLU A 18 -20.08 -4.93 18.48
CA GLU A 18 -18.73 -4.52 18.06
C GLU A 18 -17.71 -4.69 19.19
N GLU A 19 -18.07 -4.32 20.43
CA GLU A 19 -17.20 -4.48 21.61
C GLU A 19 -16.84 -5.95 21.87
N GLN A 20 -17.82 -6.86 21.74
CA GLN A 20 -17.55 -8.30 21.84
C GLN A 20 -16.62 -8.79 20.73
N TYR A 21 -16.81 -8.28 19.51
CA TYR A 21 -15.98 -8.64 18.38
C TYR A 21 -14.52 -8.19 18.55
N GLU A 22 -14.29 -6.98 19.04
CA GLU A 22 -12.95 -6.48 19.37
C GLU A 22 -12.25 -7.34 20.44
N ASP A 23 -12.97 -7.73 21.51
CA ASP A 23 -12.43 -8.63 22.54
C ASP A 23 -12.10 -10.02 21.96
N ILE A 24 -12.93 -10.53 21.03
CA ILE A 24 -12.65 -11.80 20.33
C ILE A 24 -11.33 -11.69 19.56
N LEU A 25 -11.18 -10.67 18.71
CA LEU A 25 -9.96 -10.52 17.89
C LEU A 25 -8.70 -10.39 18.78
N ALA A 26 -8.77 -9.58 19.84
CA ALA A 26 -7.65 -9.39 20.77
C ALA A 26 -7.26 -10.68 21.53
N LYS A 27 -8.23 -11.56 21.82
CA LYS A 27 -7.98 -12.85 22.47
C LYS A 27 -7.50 -13.92 21.49
N VAL A 28 -7.94 -13.91 20.24
CA VAL A 28 -7.51 -14.88 19.20
C VAL A 28 -6.00 -14.84 18.99
N GLU A 29 -5.38 -13.65 19.00
CA GLU A 29 -3.92 -13.51 18.88
C GLU A 29 -3.14 -14.20 20.01
N LYS A 30 -3.73 -14.28 21.21
CA LYS A 30 -3.08 -14.82 22.42
C LYS A 30 -3.44 -16.28 22.71
N THR A 31 -4.47 -16.80 22.04
CA THR A 31 -5.06 -18.11 22.34
C THR A 31 -4.49 -19.21 21.47
N ARG A 32 -4.16 -20.35 22.09
CA ARG A 32 -3.90 -21.60 21.37
C ARG A 32 -5.19 -22.42 21.32
N ALA A 33 -5.48 -23.02 20.16
CA ALA A 33 -6.65 -23.87 19.99
C ALA A 33 -6.55 -25.12 20.90
N LYS A 34 -7.67 -25.49 21.52
CA LYS A 34 -7.80 -26.69 22.35
C LYS A 34 -7.89 -27.93 21.45
N LEU A 35 -7.06 -28.95 21.73
CA LEU A 35 -7.03 -30.22 20.98
C LEU A 35 -8.41 -30.89 20.88
N GLY A 36 -9.20 -30.86 21.96
CA GLY A 36 -10.55 -31.42 21.95
C GLY A 36 -11.51 -30.73 20.98
N LEU A 37 -11.40 -29.41 20.81
CA LEU A 37 -12.24 -28.65 19.88
C LEU A 37 -11.89 -29.00 18.43
N ILE A 38 -10.59 -29.03 18.10
CA ILE A 38 -10.09 -29.40 16.77
C ILE A 38 -10.53 -30.83 16.42
N ALA A 39 -10.40 -31.76 17.36
CA ALA A 39 -10.78 -33.15 17.12
C ALA A 39 -12.28 -33.31 16.83
N VAL A 40 -13.13 -32.49 17.45
CA VAL A 40 -14.57 -32.49 17.20
C VAL A 40 -14.91 -31.84 15.87
N SER A 41 -14.31 -30.69 15.53
CA SER A 41 -14.58 -30.01 14.25
C SER A 41 -14.16 -30.85 13.03
N GLU A 42 -13.12 -31.65 13.18
CA GLU A 42 -12.62 -32.56 12.13
C GLU A 42 -13.40 -33.89 12.06
N GLY A 43 -14.41 -34.08 12.91
CA GLY A 43 -15.17 -35.33 13.00
C GLY A 43 -14.38 -36.52 13.54
N ILE A 44 -13.18 -36.30 14.09
CA ILE A 44 -12.31 -37.34 14.67
C ILE A 44 -12.86 -37.80 16.02
N LEU A 45 -13.38 -36.87 16.83
CA LEU A 45 -14.00 -37.13 18.12
C LEU A 45 -15.45 -36.64 18.15
N THR A 46 -16.29 -37.33 18.91
CA THR A 46 -17.59 -36.78 19.30
C THR A 46 -17.41 -35.83 20.48
N LYS A 47 -18.34 -34.87 20.63
CA LYS A 47 -18.34 -33.93 21.76
C LYS A 47 -18.31 -34.65 23.11
N GLU A 48 -19.08 -35.73 23.25
CA GLU A 48 -19.12 -36.58 24.45
C GLU A 48 -17.76 -37.20 24.78
N LYS A 49 -17.03 -37.71 23.77
CA LYS A 49 -15.69 -38.28 23.95
C LYS A 49 -14.68 -37.19 24.33
N ALA A 50 -14.76 -36.02 23.71
CA ALA A 50 -13.90 -34.88 24.05
C ALA A 50 -14.14 -34.41 25.50
N GLU A 51 -15.39 -34.30 25.94
CA GLU A 51 -15.74 -33.99 27.34
C GLU A 51 -15.22 -35.07 28.30
N ARG A 52 -15.33 -36.35 27.93
CA ARG A 52 -14.79 -37.45 28.73
C ARG A 52 -13.28 -37.35 28.91
N ILE A 53 -12.53 -37.03 27.85
CA ILE A 53 -11.08 -36.82 27.92
C ILE A 53 -10.75 -35.61 28.79
N ASN A 54 -11.50 -34.51 28.69
CA ASN A 54 -11.31 -33.34 29.56
C ASN A 54 -11.51 -33.69 31.04
N ILE A 55 -12.53 -34.49 31.38
CA ILE A 55 -12.74 -34.97 32.75
C ILE A 55 -11.55 -35.82 33.21
N LEU A 56 -11.08 -36.76 32.38
CA LEU A 56 -9.92 -37.59 32.69
C LEU A 56 -8.64 -36.75 32.86
N GLN A 57 -8.49 -35.68 32.09
CA GLN A 57 -7.37 -34.74 32.20
C GLN A 57 -7.35 -33.99 33.54
N THR A 58 -8.50 -33.80 34.20
CA THR A 58 -8.53 -33.22 35.56
C THR A 58 -8.11 -34.23 36.64
N GLN A 59 -8.08 -35.52 36.32
CA GLN A 59 -7.78 -36.61 37.26
C GLN A 59 -6.38 -37.20 37.02
N LYS A 60 -5.88 -37.15 35.79
CA LYS A 60 -4.55 -37.60 35.37
C LYS A 60 -3.69 -36.39 34.99
N ASP A 61 -2.45 -36.34 35.46
CA ASP A 61 -1.45 -35.35 35.01
C ASP A 61 -0.89 -35.76 33.63
N ALA A 62 -1.74 -35.69 32.60
CA ALA A 62 -1.43 -36.07 31.23
C ALA A 62 -2.07 -35.09 30.24
N ARG A 63 -1.49 -34.93 29.05
CA ARG A 63 -2.03 -34.02 28.03
C ARG A 63 -3.24 -34.66 27.36
N PHE A 64 -4.20 -33.83 26.91
CA PHE A 64 -5.41 -34.27 26.21
C PHE A 64 -5.11 -35.28 25.09
N GLY A 65 -4.11 -35.01 24.25
CA GLY A 65 -3.71 -35.90 23.16
C GLY A 65 -3.20 -37.26 23.63
N ASP A 66 -2.39 -37.27 24.69
CA ASP A 66 -1.85 -38.51 25.26
C ASP A 66 -2.96 -39.38 25.82
N ILE A 67 -3.91 -38.78 26.55
CA ILE A 67 -5.10 -39.46 27.10
C ILE A 67 -5.98 -39.98 25.95
N ALA A 68 -6.20 -39.20 24.90
CA ALA A 68 -7.04 -39.59 23.78
C ALA A 68 -6.49 -40.82 23.02
N VAL A 69 -5.17 -40.94 22.91
CA VAL A 69 -4.49 -42.10 22.31
C VAL A 69 -4.49 -43.29 23.29
N GLU A 70 -4.22 -43.06 24.57
CA GLU A 70 -4.21 -44.10 25.62
C GLU A 70 -5.59 -44.79 25.73
N GLU A 71 -6.67 -44.01 25.71
CA GLU A 71 -8.04 -44.50 25.78
C GLU A 71 -8.55 -45.08 24.43
N GLY A 72 -7.71 -45.06 23.39
CA GLY A 72 -8.04 -45.60 22.06
C GLY A 72 -9.10 -44.82 21.30
N TYR A 73 -9.38 -43.56 21.70
CA TYR A 73 -10.36 -42.73 21.01
C TYR A 73 -9.83 -42.16 19.70
N ILE A 74 -8.51 -41.96 19.59
CA ILE A 74 -7.83 -41.49 18.37
C ILE A 74 -6.52 -42.26 18.16
N THR A 75 -6.06 -42.32 16.92
CA THR A 75 -4.74 -42.85 16.55
C THR A 75 -3.64 -41.80 16.70
N LYS A 76 -2.36 -42.24 16.66
CA LYS A 76 -1.21 -41.32 16.63
C LYS A 76 -1.20 -40.45 15.38
N GLU A 77 -1.54 -40.99 14.21
CA GLU A 77 -1.64 -40.18 12.98
C GLU A 77 -2.74 -39.12 13.08
N GLN A 78 -3.88 -39.46 13.67
CA GLN A 78 -4.95 -38.49 13.93
C GLN A 78 -4.52 -37.41 14.94
N LEU A 79 -3.74 -37.77 15.96
CA LEU A 79 -3.18 -36.79 16.90
C LEU A 79 -2.22 -35.81 16.21
N ASP A 80 -1.33 -36.30 15.35
CA ASP A 80 -0.42 -35.45 14.58
C ASP A 80 -1.19 -34.51 13.63
N MET A 81 -2.27 -35.01 13.01
CA MET A 81 -3.17 -34.18 12.20
C MET A 81 -3.83 -33.07 13.03
N ILE A 82 -4.36 -33.39 14.22
CA ILE A 82 -4.95 -32.41 15.14
C ILE A 82 -3.91 -31.37 15.56
N LEU A 83 -2.68 -31.80 15.88
CA LEU A 83 -1.58 -30.91 16.25
C LEU A 83 -1.20 -29.96 15.11
N SER A 84 -1.17 -30.44 13.87
CA SER A 84 -0.89 -29.58 12.71
C SER A 84 -1.95 -28.49 12.51
N LYS A 85 -3.22 -28.78 12.87
CA LYS A 85 -4.34 -27.84 12.82
C LYS A 85 -4.49 -26.94 14.05
N GLN A 86 -3.68 -27.13 15.09
CA GLN A 86 -3.72 -26.31 16.31
C GLN A 86 -3.37 -24.84 16.07
N ALA A 87 -2.67 -24.55 14.98
CA ALA A 87 -2.37 -23.20 14.52
C ALA A 87 -3.51 -22.55 13.70
N SER A 88 -4.55 -23.32 13.31
CA SER A 88 -5.63 -22.85 12.44
C SER A 88 -6.30 -21.58 13.01
N PRO A 89 -6.28 -20.46 12.27
CA PRO A 89 -6.97 -19.23 12.66
C PRO A 89 -8.47 -19.44 12.85
N TYR A 90 -9.10 -20.26 12.00
CA TYR A 90 -10.51 -20.62 12.11
C TYR A 90 -10.83 -21.24 13.48
N ILE A 91 -10.09 -22.27 13.89
CA ILE A 91 -10.40 -22.96 15.16
C ILE A 91 -10.18 -22.04 16.37
N LYS A 92 -9.12 -21.24 16.36
CA LYS A 92 -8.87 -20.24 17.41
C LYS A 92 -10.03 -19.26 17.51
N PHE A 93 -10.54 -18.78 16.37
CA PHE A 93 -11.68 -17.87 16.33
C PHE A 93 -12.95 -18.49 16.91
N ILE A 94 -13.32 -19.70 16.50
CA ILE A 94 -14.52 -20.38 17.02
C ILE A 94 -14.43 -20.61 18.54
N GLN A 95 -13.26 -20.99 19.04
CA GLN A 95 -13.05 -21.18 20.47
C GLN A 95 -13.27 -19.89 21.26
N VAL A 96 -12.62 -18.80 20.82
CA VAL A 96 -12.69 -17.52 21.51
C VAL A 96 -14.09 -16.91 21.39
N LEU A 97 -14.76 -17.10 20.24
CA LEU A 97 -16.15 -16.71 20.05
C LEU A 97 -17.06 -17.37 21.09
N GLU A 98 -16.95 -18.69 21.32
CA GLU A 98 -17.71 -19.37 22.38
C GLU A 98 -17.35 -18.83 23.77
N GLU A 99 -16.07 -18.62 24.06
CA GLU A 99 -15.60 -18.13 25.37
C GLU A 99 -16.09 -16.71 25.70
N VAL A 100 -16.12 -15.81 24.72
CA VAL A 100 -16.53 -14.39 24.91
C VAL A 100 -18.05 -14.24 24.91
N THR A 101 -18.74 -14.95 24.02
CA THR A 101 -20.20 -14.74 23.81
C THR A 101 -21.06 -15.73 24.58
N GLY A 102 -20.50 -16.87 24.99
CA GLY A 102 -21.25 -17.99 25.55
C GLY A 102 -22.08 -18.77 24.51
N ILE A 103 -22.02 -18.41 23.22
CA ILE A 103 -22.74 -19.11 22.15
C ILE A 103 -22.10 -20.48 21.97
N LYS A 104 -22.93 -21.53 22.09
CA LYS A 104 -22.48 -22.92 21.95
C LYS A 104 -22.15 -23.28 20.51
N GLN A 105 -21.20 -24.20 20.35
CA GLN A 105 -20.67 -24.63 19.06
C GLN A 105 -21.73 -25.09 18.05
N ASP A 106 -22.76 -25.81 18.50
CA ASP A 106 -23.88 -26.26 17.67
C ASP A 106 -24.66 -25.09 17.07
N LYS A 107 -24.79 -24.00 17.83
CA LYS A 107 -25.43 -22.77 17.36
C LYS A 107 -24.51 -21.95 16.47
N ILE A 108 -23.20 -21.96 16.73
CA ILE A 108 -22.19 -21.33 15.85
C ILE A 108 -22.20 -21.99 14.47
N GLU A 109 -22.28 -23.32 14.39
CA GLU A 109 -22.36 -24.06 13.12
C GLU A 109 -23.59 -23.67 12.30
N LEU A 110 -24.74 -23.45 12.94
CA LEU A 110 -25.94 -22.91 12.26
C LEU A 110 -25.68 -21.52 11.67
N TYR A 111 -25.05 -20.63 12.44
CA TYR A 111 -24.69 -19.29 11.95
C TYR A 111 -23.68 -19.33 10.81
N ILE A 112 -22.75 -20.28 10.81
CA ILE A 112 -21.81 -20.48 9.70
C ILE A 112 -22.56 -20.89 8.43
N GLU A 113 -23.57 -21.76 8.53
CA GLU A 113 -24.41 -22.13 7.39
C GLU A 113 -25.24 -20.96 6.87
N ASP A 114 -25.76 -20.12 7.77
CA ASP A 114 -26.51 -18.92 7.37
C ASP A 114 -25.61 -17.87 6.72
N PHE A 115 -24.39 -17.68 7.25
CA PHE A 115 -23.33 -16.88 6.64
C PHE A 115 -22.94 -17.38 5.24
N ARG A 116 -22.75 -18.69 5.09
CA ARG A 116 -22.44 -19.30 3.78
C ARG A 116 -23.52 -18.97 2.75
N LYS A 117 -24.79 -19.10 3.14
CA LYS A 117 -25.94 -18.80 2.28
C LYS A 117 -26.08 -17.31 1.97
N SER A 118 -25.80 -16.43 2.94
CA SER A 118 -25.95 -14.98 2.74
C SER A 118 -24.95 -14.43 1.72
N ILE A 119 -23.73 -14.98 1.69
CA ILE A 119 -22.70 -14.62 0.70
C ILE A 119 -22.86 -15.41 -0.60
N GLY A 120 -23.50 -16.58 -0.54
CA GLY A 120 -23.73 -17.45 -1.70
C GLY A 120 -22.60 -18.43 -1.98
N PHE A 121 -21.81 -18.79 -0.95
CA PHE A 121 -20.72 -19.75 -1.10
C PHE A 121 -21.21 -21.19 -1.20
N THR A 122 -20.52 -21.97 -2.01
CA THR A 122 -20.52 -23.43 -1.99
C THR A 122 -19.85 -23.96 -0.72
N PHE A 123 -20.00 -25.25 -0.44
CA PHE A 123 -19.33 -25.87 0.71
C PHE A 123 -17.80 -25.85 0.56
N ASP A 124 -17.29 -26.14 -0.63
CA ASP A 124 -15.85 -26.15 -0.90
C ASP A 124 -15.25 -24.74 -0.79
N GLU A 125 -16.00 -23.71 -1.18
CA GLU A 125 -15.58 -22.32 -1.04
C GLU A 125 -15.48 -21.89 0.44
N LEU A 126 -16.46 -22.31 1.26
CA LEU A 126 -16.42 -22.08 2.69
C LEU A 126 -15.22 -22.77 3.35
N GLU A 127 -14.93 -24.01 2.96
CA GLU A 127 -13.77 -24.75 3.49
C GLU A 127 -12.45 -24.08 3.11
N SER A 128 -12.33 -23.58 1.87
CA SER A 128 -11.15 -22.83 1.44
C SER A 128 -10.95 -21.55 2.25
N LEU A 129 -12.05 -20.87 2.63
CA LEU A 129 -12.00 -19.70 3.50
C LEU A 129 -11.56 -20.05 4.91
N LYS A 130 -12.00 -21.20 5.46
CA LYS A 130 -11.60 -21.71 6.78
C LYS A 130 -10.14 -22.15 6.81
N SER A 131 -9.63 -22.71 5.70
CA SER A 131 -8.24 -23.13 5.56
C SER A 131 -7.27 -22.01 5.17
N GLU A 132 -7.79 -20.81 4.87
CA GLU A 132 -7.03 -19.66 4.37
C GLU A 132 -6.23 -19.95 3.09
N ASP A 133 -6.81 -20.77 2.21
CA ASP A 133 -6.21 -21.06 0.91
C ASP A 133 -6.44 -19.89 -0.06
N ILE A 134 -5.45 -18.99 -0.12
CA ILE A 134 -5.51 -17.77 -0.95
C ILE A 134 -5.77 -18.10 -2.42
N ASP A 135 -5.16 -19.15 -2.96
CA ASP A 135 -5.29 -19.48 -4.39
C ASP A 135 -6.70 -19.96 -4.74
N SER A 136 -7.39 -20.59 -3.79
CA SER A 136 -8.80 -20.95 -3.93
C SER A 136 -9.73 -19.77 -3.63
N ILE A 137 -9.39 -18.90 -2.67
CA ILE A 137 -10.20 -17.74 -2.25
C ILE A 137 -10.23 -16.65 -3.33
N VAL A 138 -9.08 -16.32 -3.93
CA VAL A 138 -8.97 -15.18 -4.86
C VAL A 138 -9.94 -15.31 -6.05
N PRO A 139 -10.09 -16.46 -6.72
CA PRO A 139 -11.10 -16.62 -7.78
C PRO A 139 -12.54 -16.33 -7.32
N MET A 140 -12.89 -16.51 -6.04
CA MET A 140 -14.25 -16.26 -5.55
C MET A 140 -14.59 -14.76 -5.50
N PHE A 141 -13.58 -13.92 -5.28
CA PHE A 141 -13.75 -12.48 -5.08
C PHE A 141 -13.15 -11.64 -6.20
N ALA A 142 -12.15 -12.16 -6.90
CA ALA A 142 -11.32 -11.47 -7.87
C ALA A 142 -11.30 -12.17 -9.25
N TYR A 143 -12.40 -12.83 -9.61
CA TYR A 143 -12.56 -13.35 -10.96
C TYR A 143 -12.63 -12.20 -11.97
N ALA A 144 -11.65 -12.16 -12.86
CA ALA A 144 -11.60 -11.23 -13.97
C ALA A 144 -11.48 -12.01 -15.29
N ALA A 145 -11.97 -11.42 -16.39
CA ALA A 145 -11.82 -12.01 -17.71
C ALA A 145 -10.34 -12.20 -18.10
N ASN A 146 -9.46 -11.33 -17.61
CA ASN A 146 -8.03 -11.42 -17.82
C ASN A 146 -7.38 -12.24 -16.66
N PRO A 147 -6.73 -13.38 -16.94
CA PRO A 147 -6.16 -14.26 -15.91
C PRO A 147 -4.99 -13.62 -15.14
N TYR A 148 -4.28 -12.65 -15.73
CA TYR A 148 -3.19 -11.95 -15.05
C TYR A 148 -3.70 -11.10 -13.89
N VAL A 149 -4.92 -10.57 -13.97
CA VAL A 149 -5.55 -9.80 -12.89
C VAL A 149 -5.73 -10.67 -11.64
N THR A 150 -6.32 -11.86 -11.82
CA THR A 150 -6.51 -12.82 -10.71
C THR A 150 -5.17 -13.29 -10.14
N ARG A 151 -4.16 -13.52 -11.00
CA ARG A 151 -2.80 -13.89 -10.56
C ARG A 151 -2.11 -12.79 -9.76
N ILE A 152 -2.20 -11.53 -10.21
CA ILE A 152 -1.66 -10.36 -9.52
C ILE A 152 -2.37 -10.18 -8.17
N ALA A 153 -3.71 -10.28 -8.15
CA ALA A 153 -4.48 -10.21 -6.91
C ALA A 153 -4.03 -11.26 -5.89
N ALA A 154 -3.88 -12.53 -6.30
CA ALA A 154 -3.39 -13.59 -5.42
C ALA A 154 -1.97 -13.31 -4.89
N LEU A 155 -1.08 -12.82 -5.76
CA LEU A 155 0.28 -12.45 -5.37
C LEU A 155 0.29 -11.29 -4.37
N ALA A 156 -0.49 -10.24 -4.60
CA ALA A 156 -0.62 -9.11 -3.69
C ALA A 156 -1.14 -9.56 -2.32
N LEU A 157 -2.19 -10.37 -2.27
CA LEU A 157 -2.76 -10.86 -1.00
C LEU A 157 -1.76 -11.73 -0.22
N ARG A 158 -1.03 -12.64 -0.88
CA ARG A 158 0.04 -13.42 -0.22
C ARG A 158 1.10 -12.52 0.41
N ASN A 159 1.48 -11.45 -0.29
CA ASN A 159 2.48 -10.51 0.21
C ASN A 159 1.92 -9.63 1.34
N ILE A 160 0.62 -9.30 1.34
CA ILE A 160 -0.04 -8.69 2.49
C ILE A 160 0.03 -9.63 3.69
N THR A 161 -0.36 -10.89 3.55
CA THR A 161 -0.27 -11.88 4.64
C THR A 161 1.15 -12.01 5.18
N ARG A 162 2.14 -12.07 4.28
CA ARG A 162 3.54 -12.33 4.62
C ARG A 162 4.23 -11.13 5.27
N PHE A 163 3.98 -9.94 4.74
CA PHE A 163 4.77 -8.76 5.09
C PHE A 163 3.99 -7.68 5.83
N VAL A 164 2.68 -7.59 5.64
CA VAL A 164 1.86 -6.52 6.24
C VAL A 164 1.12 -7.04 7.46
N THR A 165 0.14 -7.93 7.27
CA THR A 165 -0.67 -8.54 8.32
C THR A 165 -1.48 -9.71 7.79
N ASP A 166 -1.82 -10.66 8.66
CA ASP A 166 -2.83 -11.69 8.44
C ASP A 166 -4.26 -11.20 8.76
N ASN A 167 -4.40 -10.01 9.37
CA ASN A 167 -5.69 -9.44 9.75
C ASN A 167 -6.32 -8.57 8.66
N TYR A 168 -6.81 -9.23 7.60
CA TYR A 168 -7.53 -8.57 6.52
C TYR A 168 -8.65 -9.42 5.93
N TYR A 169 -9.54 -8.76 5.17
CA TYR A 169 -10.49 -9.39 4.26
C TYR A 169 -10.59 -8.61 2.95
N ILE A 170 -11.26 -9.19 1.96
CA ILE A 170 -11.39 -8.59 0.62
C ILE A 170 -12.86 -8.41 0.24
N GLY A 171 -13.13 -7.36 -0.53
CA GLY A 171 -14.39 -7.15 -1.22
C GLY A 171 -14.43 -7.88 -2.57
N LYS A 172 -15.46 -7.62 -3.36
CA LYS A 172 -15.53 -8.10 -4.75
C LYS A 172 -14.71 -7.18 -5.64
N ILE A 173 -13.99 -7.77 -6.59
CA ILE A 173 -13.30 -7.01 -7.61
C ILE A 173 -14.32 -6.33 -8.53
N GLU A 174 -14.05 -5.09 -8.87
CA GLU A 174 -14.87 -4.29 -9.77
C GLU A 174 -14.07 -3.92 -11.01
N HIS A 175 -14.71 -4.02 -12.18
CA HIS A 175 -14.16 -3.46 -13.41
C HIS A 175 -14.59 -2.00 -13.51
N VAL A 176 -13.63 -1.10 -13.66
CA VAL A 176 -13.85 0.36 -13.65
C VAL A 176 -13.22 1.00 -14.89
N ASN A 177 -13.83 2.10 -15.34
CA ASN A 177 -13.26 2.97 -16.36
C ASN A 177 -12.70 4.28 -15.78
N ASN A 178 -13.11 4.60 -14.55
CA ASN A 178 -12.63 5.73 -13.78
C ASN A 178 -12.54 5.30 -12.32
N PHE A 179 -11.51 5.77 -11.63
CA PHE A 179 -11.32 5.51 -10.20
C PHE A 179 -10.76 6.75 -9.52
N ASP A 180 -11.63 7.46 -8.81
CA ASP A 180 -11.22 8.57 -7.94
C ASP A 180 -10.41 8.03 -6.75
N TYR A 181 -9.36 8.76 -6.37
CA TYR A 181 -8.54 8.42 -5.21
C TYR A 181 -7.99 9.68 -4.54
N ARG A 182 -7.82 9.60 -3.21
CA ARG A 182 -7.10 10.57 -2.40
C ARG A 182 -5.59 10.32 -2.42
N ALA A 183 -5.16 9.06 -2.35
CA ALA A 183 -3.76 8.66 -2.35
C ALA A 183 -3.61 7.40 -3.19
N PHE A 184 -2.60 7.36 -4.05
CA PHE A 184 -2.27 6.23 -4.91
C PHE A 184 -0.76 6.09 -4.98
N SER A 185 -0.21 4.91 -4.73
CA SER A 185 1.17 4.58 -5.08
C SER A 185 1.20 3.29 -5.88
N GLY A 186 1.96 3.31 -6.97
CA GLY A 186 1.96 2.22 -7.94
C GLY A 186 3.21 2.21 -8.80
N GLN A 187 3.26 1.22 -9.67
CA GLN A 187 4.33 1.02 -10.61
C GLN A 187 3.77 0.39 -11.89
N GLN A 188 4.48 0.65 -12.99
CA GLN A 188 4.13 0.15 -14.31
C GLN A 188 5.20 -0.84 -14.79
N CYS A 189 4.76 -1.87 -15.50
CA CYS A 189 5.63 -2.72 -16.29
C CYS A 189 5.25 -2.62 -17.76
N GLU A 190 6.25 -2.68 -18.65
CA GLU A 190 6.07 -2.67 -20.10
C GLU A 190 6.78 -3.85 -20.76
N GLY A 191 6.24 -4.40 -21.85
CA GLY A 191 6.88 -5.49 -22.60
C GLY A 191 5.87 -6.36 -23.32
N ASP A 192 6.02 -7.67 -23.20
CA ASP A 192 5.06 -8.65 -23.72
C ASP A 192 3.67 -8.51 -23.07
N ILE A 193 3.65 -8.00 -21.83
CA ILE A 193 2.44 -7.65 -21.08
C ILE A 193 2.68 -6.31 -20.41
N ASN A 194 1.76 -5.38 -20.63
CA ASN A 194 1.79 -4.08 -19.96
C ASN A 194 0.90 -4.15 -18.72
N THR A 195 1.43 -3.78 -17.55
CA THR A 195 0.65 -3.77 -16.31
C THR A 195 0.83 -2.48 -15.54
N VAL A 196 -0.22 -2.04 -14.86
CA VAL A 196 -0.13 -1.06 -13.79
C VAL A 196 -0.69 -1.68 -12.52
N ILE A 197 0.13 -1.75 -11.48
CA ILE A 197 -0.24 -2.26 -10.17
C ILE A 197 -0.09 -1.13 -9.16
N GLY A 198 -1.06 -0.97 -8.26
CA GLY A 198 -0.92 -0.01 -7.18
C GLY A 198 -1.91 -0.20 -6.06
N PHE A 199 -1.64 0.47 -4.95
CA PHE A 199 -2.58 0.60 -3.84
C PHE A 199 -3.09 2.02 -3.76
N ALA A 200 -4.39 2.16 -3.49
CA ALA A 200 -5.03 3.45 -3.44
C ALA A 200 -6.14 3.52 -2.39
N VAL A 201 -6.44 4.72 -1.91
CA VAL A 201 -7.58 4.99 -1.01
C VAL A 201 -8.42 6.15 -1.53
N LYS A 202 -9.74 6.11 -1.30
CA LYS A 202 -10.67 7.18 -1.68
C LYS A 202 -10.78 8.28 -0.62
N ASP A 203 -11.05 7.89 0.61
CA ASP A 203 -11.40 8.84 1.68
C ASP A 203 -10.42 8.76 2.86
N ASP A 204 -10.47 7.65 3.60
CA ASP A 204 -9.65 7.41 4.80
C ASP A 204 -8.27 6.85 4.40
N PRO A 205 -7.16 7.56 4.70
CA PRO A 205 -5.82 7.10 4.36
C PRO A 205 -5.32 5.98 5.28
N ASP A 206 -6.06 5.63 6.34
CA ASP A 206 -5.61 4.65 7.30
C ASP A 206 -5.26 3.30 6.65
N GLY A 207 -6.03 2.84 5.65
CA GLY A 207 -5.73 1.57 4.96
C GLY A 207 -4.38 1.61 4.23
N PHE A 208 -4.07 2.73 3.58
CA PHE A 208 -2.79 2.99 2.92
C PHE A 208 -1.64 3.04 3.94
N ILE A 209 -1.87 3.72 5.07
CA ILE A 209 -0.94 3.81 6.19
C ILE A 209 -0.68 2.41 6.81
N LYS A 210 -1.68 1.53 6.89
CA LYS A 210 -1.49 0.16 7.39
C LYS A 210 -0.54 -0.65 6.50
N ILE A 211 -0.59 -0.49 5.17
CA ILE A 211 0.38 -1.12 4.26
C ILE A 211 1.78 -0.59 4.56
N ALA A 212 1.95 0.73 4.58
CA ALA A 212 3.24 1.37 4.86
C ALA A 212 3.86 0.89 6.17
N ALA A 213 3.09 0.95 7.27
CA ALA A 213 3.54 0.53 8.60
C ALA A 213 3.86 -0.97 8.67
N GLY A 214 3.02 -1.80 8.07
CA GLY A 214 3.20 -3.24 8.08
C GLY A 214 4.46 -3.67 7.32
N TYR A 215 4.68 -3.12 6.13
CA TYR A 215 5.80 -3.47 5.26
C TYR A 215 7.14 -2.95 5.78
N SER A 216 7.21 -1.68 6.20
CA SER A 216 8.46 -1.06 6.67
C SER A 216 8.89 -1.53 8.06
N LYS A 217 7.99 -2.20 8.81
CA LYS A 217 8.16 -2.56 10.23
C LYS A 217 8.44 -1.37 11.14
N ARG A 218 8.10 -0.15 10.71
CA ARG A 218 8.18 1.06 11.52
C ARG A 218 6.82 1.37 12.14
N GLY A 219 6.87 2.02 13.32
CA GLY A 219 5.70 2.48 14.06
C GLY A 219 5.00 3.67 13.39
N ALA A 220 4.29 4.47 14.19
CA ALA A 220 3.38 5.55 13.76
C ALA A 220 3.75 6.23 12.43
N TYR A 221 2.91 5.99 11.42
CA TYR A 221 2.92 6.67 10.12
C TYR A 221 1.81 7.70 10.06
N THR A 222 2.06 8.79 9.34
CA THR A 222 1.03 9.70 8.84
C THR A 222 1.04 9.67 7.32
N LEU A 223 -0.08 10.00 6.68
CA LEU A 223 -0.10 10.16 5.23
C LEU A 223 0.91 11.25 4.83
N GLY A 224 1.81 10.92 3.91
CA GLY A 224 2.92 11.76 3.48
C GLY A 224 4.00 10.94 2.78
N LEU A 225 5.12 11.58 2.43
CA LEU A 225 6.16 11.00 1.58
C LEU A 225 6.64 9.62 2.05
N GLU A 226 6.95 9.45 3.33
CA GLU A 226 7.41 8.16 3.86
C GLU A 226 6.37 7.03 3.68
N SER A 227 5.09 7.36 3.73
CA SER A 227 4.03 6.37 3.49
C SER A 227 3.91 6.03 2.01
N TYR A 228 4.07 7.00 1.11
CA TYR A 228 4.10 6.76 -0.34
C TYR A 228 5.29 5.89 -0.74
N ASP A 229 6.48 6.23 -0.24
CA ASP A 229 7.69 5.45 -0.49
C ASP A 229 7.54 4.01 0.03
N ALA A 230 7.02 3.83 1.26
CA ALA A 230 6.83 2.49 1.82
C ALA A 230 5.81 1.64 1.05
N VAL A 231 4.72 2.25 0.56
CA VAL A 231 3.73 1.54 -0.28
C VAL A 231 4.31 1.28 -1.69
N GLY A 232 5.03 2.23 -2.27
CA GLY A 232 5.71 2.07 -3.55
C GLY A 232 6.73 0.94 -3.53
N GLU A 233 7.54 0.85 -2.48
CA GLU A 233 8.47 -0.27 -2.26
C GLU A 233 7.75 -1.60 -2.08
N PHE A 234 6.56 -1.59 -1.49
CA PHE A 234 5.73 -2.80 -1.39
C PHE A 234 5.17 -3.21 -2.76
N VAL A 235 4.72 -2.25 -3.58
CA VAL A 235 4.31 -2.51 -4.97
C VAL A 235 5.48 -3.04 -5.78
N ASN A 236 6.68 -2.47 -5.63
CA ASN A 236 7.88 -2.92 -6.33
C ASN A 236 8.26 -4.36 -6.01
N CYS A 237 8.07 -4.79 -4.76
CA CYS A 237 8.23 -6.19 -4.38
C CYS A 237 7.23 -7.10 -5.11
N ILE A 238 5.97 -6.67 -5.26
CA ILE A 238 4.94 -7.41 -5.99
C ILE A 238 5.29 -7.50 -7.48
N ASP A 239 5.63 -6.38 -8.12
CA ASP A 239 6.03 -6.33 -9.53
C ASP A 239 7.29 -7.16 -9.79
N GLY A 240 8.29 -7.10 -8.92
CA GLY A 240 9.50 -7.91 -9.03
C GLY A 240 9.22 -9.42 -8.96
N LEU A 241 8.33 -9.84 -8.05
CA LEU A 241 7.89 -11.25 -7.96
C LEU A 241 7.04 -11.66 -9.16
N PHE A 242 6.19 -10.76 -9.66
CA PHE A 242 5.36 -11.01 -10.83
C PHE A 242 6.21 -11.16 -12.10
N SER A 243 7.11 -10.21 -12.35
CA SER A 243 8.10 -10.24 -13.44
C SER A 243 8.96 -11.51 -13.38
N SER A 244 9.44 -11.90 -12.20
CA SER A 244 10.20 -13.15 -12.03
C SER A 244 9.38 -14.38 -12.43
N ALA A 245 8.08 -14.39 -12.10
CA ALA A 245 7.19 -15.50 -12.44
C ALA A 245 6.82 -15.51 -13.94
N LEU A 246 6.72 -14.34 -14.58
CA LEU A 246 6.53 -14.19 -16.03
C LEU A 246 7.79 -14.64 -16.82
N SER A 247 8.98 -14.31 -16.33
CA SER A 247 10.24 -14.73 -16.95
C SER A 247 10.38 -16.26 -17.01
N ALA A 248 9.90 -16.98 -15.99
CA ALA A 248 9.84 -18.45 -16.00
C ALA A 248 8.91 -19.02 -17.09
N GLU A 249 7.98 -18.21 -17.60
CA GLU A 249 7.07 -18.52 -18.71
C GLU A 249 7.59 -17.99 -20.06
N ASN A 250 8.82 -17.45 -20.12
CA ASN A 250 9.41 -16.74 -21.27
C ASN A 250 8.62 -15.51 -21.71
N ILE A 251 8.04 -14.78 -20.74
CA ILE A 251 7.39 -13.50 -20.96
C ILE A 251 8.34 -12.41 -20.44
N GLU A 252 8.75 -11.49 -21.31
CA GLU A 252 9.68 -10.42 -20.97
C GLU A 252 8.93 -9.12 -20.64
N VAL A 253 9.24 -8.56 -19.47
CA VAL A 253 8.71 -7.26 -19.02
C VAL A 253 9.82 -6.44 -18.36
N GLU A 254 9.81 -5.14 -18.60
CA GLU A 254 10.65 -4.14 -17.96
C GLU A 254 9.83 -3.39 -16.90
N ILE A 255 10.38 -3.27 -15.69
CA ILE A 255 9.73 -2.56 -14.58
C ILE A 255 10.15 -1.09 -14.65
N LEU A 256 9.17 -0.19 -14.80
CA LEU A 256 9.39 1.25 -14.83
C LEU A 256 9.51 1.84 -13.41
N PRO A 257 9.97 3.08 -13.24
CA PRO A 257 10.02 3.73 -11.92
C PRO A 257 8.65 3.76 -11.22
N GLN A 258 8.68 3.70 -9.89
CA GLN A 258 7.48 3.86 -9.06
C GLN A 258 6.93 5.29 -9.18
N PHE A 259 5.62 5.45 -9.02
CA PHE A 259 4.96 6.75 -8.97
C PHE A 259 4.02 6.83 -7.77
N SER A 260 3.70 8.05 -7.35
CA SER A 260 2.64 8.30 -6.38
C SER A 260 1.85 9.52 -6.78
N TYR A 261 0.54 9.49 -6.60
CA TYR A 261 -0.39 10.57 -6.95
C TYR A 261 -1.37 10.84 -5.81
N GLU A 262 -1.85 12.08 -5.72
CA GLU A 262 -2.85 12.52 -4.75
C GLU A 262 -4.07 13.18 -5.42
N ASN A 263 -5.24 12.95 -4.82
CA ASN A 263 -6.51 13.65 -5.11
C ASN A 263 -6.86 13.74 -6.60
N GLN A 264 -6.82 12.60 -7.29
CA GLN A 264 -6.93 12.51 -8.73
C GLN A 264 -7.85 11.37 -9.18
N ILE A 265 -8.04 11.25 -10.49
CA ILE A 265 -8.92 10.28 -11.12
C ILE A 265 -8.09 9.45 -12.08
N ALA A 266 -7.92 8.17 -11.77
CA ALA A 266 -7.36 7.21 -12.71
C ALA A 266 -8.40 6.93 -13.80
N LYS A 267 -8.00 7.03 -15.06
CA LYS A 267 -8.87 6.82 -16.24
C LYS A 267 -8.37 5.64 -17.06
N GLY A 268 -9.29 4.92 -17.68
CA GLY A 268 -9.00 3.75 -18.51
C GLY A 268 -9.50 2.46 -17.87
N SER A 269 -9.31 1.34 -18.57
CA SER A 269 -9.85 0.04 -18.16
C SER A 269 -9.00 -0.59 -17.06
N ALA A 270 -9.58 -0.78 -15.88
CA ALA A 270 -8.87 -1.39 -14.76
C ALA A 270 -9.79 -2.23 -13.89
N TYR A 271 -9.16 -3.01 -13.01
CA TYR A 271 -9.81 -3.80 -12.00
C TYR A 271 -9.39 -3.28 -10.63
N VAL A 272 -10.37 -3.11 -9.75
CA VAL A 272 -10.16 -2.61 -8.39
C VAL A 272 -10.66 -3.65 -7.41
N LEU A 273 -9.77 -4.18 -6.57
CA LEU A 273 -10.09 -5.10 -5.49
C LEU A 273 -10.05 -4.34 -4.15
N PRO A 274 -11.19 -4.12 -3.49
CA PRO A 274 -11.21 -3.56 -2.14
C PRO A 274 -10.58 -4.55 -1.15
N ILE A 275 -9.68 -4.08 -0.31
CA ILE A 275 -9.01 -4.84 0.74
C ILE A 275 -9.18 -4.07 2.04
N TYR A 276 -9.59 -4.76 3.10
CA TYR A 276 -9.86 -4.16 4.40
C TYR A 276 -8.84 -4.68 5.40
N ILE A 277 -7.83 -3.86 5.71
CA ILE A 277 -6.75 -4.18 6.64
C ILE A 277 -7.10 -3.61 8.01
N ASN A 278 -7.30 -4.48 9.02
CA ASN A 278 -7.83 -4.06 10.33
C ASN A 278 -9.12 -3.21 10.19
N GLY A 279 -10.00 -3.57 9.26
CA GLY A 279 -11.24 -2.84 8.97
C GLY A 279 -11.08 -1.55 8.15
N LYS A 280 -9.85 -1.13 7.84
CA LYS A 280 -9.56 0.07 7.05
C LYS A 280 -9.39 -0.27 5.58
N GLU A 281 -10.15 0.39 4.72
CA GLU A 281 -10.17 0.10 3.28
C GLU A 281 -8.92 0.63 2.58
N VAL A 282 -8.37 -0.20 1.70
CA VAL A 282 -7.38 0.13 0.68
C VAL A 282 -7.70 -0.69 -0.57
N SER A 283 -7.65 -0.06 -1.72
CA SER A 283 -7.95 -0.68 -3.01
C SER A 283 -6.66 -1.14 -3.68
N LEU A 284 -6.60 -2.40 -4.10
CA LEU A 284 -5.61 -2.88 -5.07
C LEU A 284 -6.12 -2.55 -6.48
N TYR A 285 -5.40 -1.69 -7.18
CA TYR A 285 -5.66 -1.30 -8.56
C TYR A 285 -4.79 -2.12 -9.50
N ILE A 286 -5.40 -2.72 -10.52
CA ILE A 286 -4.74 -3.57 -11.51
C ILE A 286 -5.24 -3.21 -12.91
N ALA A 287 -4.35 -2.73 -13.78
CA ALA A 287 -4.59 -2.64 -15.21
C ALA A 287 -3.66 -3.61 -15.94
N VAL A 288 -4.17 -4.29 -16.98
CA VAL A 288 -3.40 -5.23 -17.82
C VAL A 288 -3.76 -4.96 -19.27
N ASP A 289 -2.74 -4.70 -20.10
CA ASP A 289 -2.85 -4.37 -21.53
C ASP A 289 -3.94 -3.33 -21.82
N SER A 290 -4.01 -2.31 -20.96
CA SER A 290 -4.96 -1.21 -21.08
C SER A 290 -4.24 0.12 -20.99
N ASP A 291 -4.61 1.04 -21.87
CA ASP A 291 -4.20 2.44 -21.81
C ASP A 291 -4.87 3.10 -20.61
N VAL A 292 -4.14 3.18 -19.50
CA VAL A 292 -4.59 3.85 -18.28
C VAL A 292 -3.76 5.10 -18.01
N SER A 293 -4.44 6.14 -17.54
CA SER A 293 -3.82 7.37 -17.04
C SER A 293 -4.14 7.44 -15.55
N ILE A 294 -3.18 7.11 -14.69
CA ILE A 294 -3.41 7.09 -13.24
C ILE A 294 -3.59 8.51 -12.71
N GLY A 295 -2.70 9.42 -13.11
CA GLY A 295 -2.75 10.82 -12.75
C GLY A 295 -1.91 11.67 -13.69
N GLN A 296 -2.05 12.97 -13.58
CA GLN A 296 -1.24 13.95 -14.30
C GLN A 296 -0.16 14.58 -13.41
N MET A 297 -0.38 14.64 -12.09
CA MET A 297 0.51 15.36 -11.14
C MET A 297 0.99 14.46 -10.01
N PRO A 298 2.22 13.89 -10.08
CA PRO A 298 2.73 13.05 -9.01
C PRO A 298 2.87 13.84 -7.70
N VAL A 299 2.90 13.14 -6.58
CA VAL A 299 3.15 13.74 -5.26
C VAL A 299 4.55 14.33 -5.27
N THR A 300 4.63 15.63 -5.55
CA THR A 300 5.86 16.41 -5.40
C THR A 300 6.15 16.66 -3.93
N ARG A 301 7.45 16.70 -3.59
CA ARG A 301 7.92 16.89 -2.21
C ARG A 301 7.49 18.26 -1.68
N LYS A 302 6.31 18.37 -1.07
CA LYS A 302 5.93 19.58 -0.34
C LYS A 302 6.83 19.70 0.88
N MET A 303 7.65 20.74 0.91
CA MET A 303 8.51 20.99 2.06
C MET A 303 7.72 21.75 3.13
N ALA A 304 7.83 21.30 4.38
CA ALA A 304 7.31 22.06 5.52
C ALA A 304 8.14 23.34 5.63
N VAL A 305 7.54 24.48 5.28
CA VAL A 305 8.17 25.79 5.42
C VAL A 305 8.62 25.97 6.86
N LYS A 306 9.92 26.17 7.08
CA LYS A 306 10.48 26.41 8.41
C LYS A 306 9.81 27.65 9.03
N GLU A 307 9.29 27.50 10.24
CA GLU A 307 8.55 28.56 10.92
C GLU A 307 9.50 29.77 11.16
N GLY A 308 9.12 30.95 10.66
CA GLY A 308 9.96 32.16 10.70
C GLY A 308 10.87 32.38 9.49
N SER A 309 10.73 31.61 8.40
CA SER A 309 11.45 31.86 7.13
C SER A 309 11.02 33.20 6.52
N VAL A 310 11.89 34.19 6.64
CA VAL A 310 11.81 35.48 5.93
C VAL A 310 13.16 35.73 5.28
N ASP A 311 13.16 36.22 4.04
CA ASP A 311 14.37 36.59 3.33
C ASP A 311 15.03 37.84 3.97
N GLU A 312 16.17 38.26 3.42
CA GLU A 312 16.93 39.42 3.91
C GLU A 312 16.14 40.75 3.90
N THR A 313 15.02 40.83 3.17
CA THR A 313 14.14 42.00 3.12
C THR A 313 12.98 41.93 4.13
N GLY A 314 12.80 40.77 4.79
CA GLY A 314 11.70 40.51 5.72
C GLY A 314 10.43 39.97 5.04
N GLU A 315 10.49 39.66 3.76
CA GLU A 315 9.40 39.07 2.99
C GLU A 315 9.53 37.55 2.88
N LYS A 316 8.43 36.87 2.53
CA LYS A 316 8.40 35.41 2.42
C LYS A 316 8.60 34.99 0.96
N THR A 317 9.83 35.10 0.45
CA THR A 317 10.16 34.63 -0.90
C THR A 317 10.21 33.11 -0.96
N THR A 318 9.42 32.53 -1.86
CA THR A 318 9.27 31.08 -2.06
C THR A 318 10.08 30.56 -3.24
N VAL A 319 10.69 29.38 -3.08
CA VAL A 319 11.57 28.80 -4.10
C VAL A 319 11.20 27.35 -4.39
N LEU A 320 11.16 26.99 -5.67
CA LEU A 320 11.11 25.62 -6.17
C LEU A 320 12.51 25.18 -6.65
N ILE A 321 12.96 24.01 -6.20
CA ILE A 321 14.24 23.42 -6.63
C ILE A 321 13.98 22.23 -7.55
N VAL A 322 14.49 22.29 -8.78
CA VAL A 322 14.36 21.24 -9.79
C VAL A 322 15.75 20.79 -10.22
N ASP A 323 16.14 19.58 -9.82
CA ASP A 323 17.45 18.98 -10.13
C ASP A 323 17.34 17.47 -9.93
N ASP A 324 17.90 16.64 -10.81
CA ASP A 324 17.82 15.17 -10.72
C ASP A 324 18.69 14.60 -9.59
N SER A 325 19.79 15.30 -9.27
CA SER A 325 20.71 14.93 -8.20
C SER A 325 20.13 15.31 -6.83
N GLY A 326 19.77 14.31 -6.04
CA GLY A 326 19.33 14.51 -4.64
C GLY A 326 20.37 15.25 -3.78
N MET A 327 21.66 15.07 -4.06
CA MET A 327 22.74 15.80 -3.38
C MET A 327 22.75 17.29 -3.76
N SER A 328 22.47 17.60 -5.02
CA SER A 328 22.37 18.97 -5.52
C SER A 328 21.17 19.70 -4.94
N ARG A 329 20.00 19.05 -4.88
CA ARG A 329 18.82 19.58 -4.21
C ARG A 329 19.09 19.88 -2.74
N MET A 330 19.75 18.95 -2.04
CA MET A 330 20.15 19.15 -0.64
C MET A 330 21.06 20.37 -0.46
N MET A 331 22.11 20.51 -1.27
CA MET A 331 23.01 21.68 -1.18
C MET A 331 22.29 23.00 -1.45
N LEU A 332 21.45 23.07 -2.49
CA LEU A 332 20.69 24.28 -2.81
C LEU A 332 19.70 24.64 -1.71
N ARG A 333 18.98 23.65 -1.18
CA ARG A 333 18.07 23.84 -0.05
C ARG A 333 18.82 24.40 1.15
N ASP A 334 19.92 23.77 1.55
CA ASP A 334 20.69 24.20 2.73
C ASP A 334 21.16 25.66 2.57
N ILE A 335 21.69 26.03 1.39
CA ILE A 335 22.09 27.42 1.08
C ILE A 335 20.93 28.40 1.20
N LEU A 336 19.77 28.07 0.62
CA LEU A 336 18.63 28.96 0.52
C LEU A 336 17.87 29.10 1.86
N GLU A 337 17.69 28.00 2.59
CA GLU A 337 17.05 28.01 3.91
C GLU A 337 17.92 28.73 4.96
N GLU A 338 19.25 28.60 4.91
CA GLU A 338 20.17 29.36 5.77
C GLU A 338 20.07 30.86 5.54
N ALA A 339 19.77 31.29 4.30
CA ALA A 339 19.53 32.68 3.93
C ALA A 339 18.08 33.14 4.16
N GLY A 340 17.20 32.28 4.70
CA GLY A 340 15.83 32.63 5.08
C GLY A 340 14.77 32.45 3.99
N TYR A 341 15.13 31.93 2.81
CA TYR A 341 14.17 31.62 1.74
C TYR A 341 13.33 30.38 2.08
N CYS A 342 12.11 30.36 1.54
CA CYS A 342 11.14 29.31 1.80
C CYS A 342 11.10 28.29 0.64
N ILE A 343 11.71 27.12 0.80
CA ILE A 343 11.56 26.06 -0.20
C ILE A 343 10.14 25.49 -0.12
N VAL A 344 9.36 25.63 -1.19
CA VAL A 344 7.95 25.17 -1.22
C VAL A 344 7.81 23.77 -1.81
N ALA A 345 8.72 23.41 -2.72
CA ALA A 345 8.78 22.08 -3.29
C ALA A 345 10.16 21.75 -3.87
N GLU A 346 10.40 20.45 -4.02
CA GLU A 346 11.50 19.88 -4.79
C GLU A 346 10.96 18.96 -5.89
N ALA A 347 11.63 18.97 -7.04
CA ALA A 347 11.37 18.12 -8.18
C ALA A 347 12.66 17.49 -8.70
N SER A 348 12.55 16.26 -9.20
CA SER A 348 13.67 15.42 -9.65
C SER A 348 13.81 15.33 -11.17
N ASP A 349 12.86 15.87 -11.93
CA ASP A 349 12.98 16.05 -13.37
C ASP A 349 12.15 17.24 -13.87
N GLY A 350 12.19 17.49 -15.18
CA GLY A 350 11.44 18.57 -15.80
C GLY A 350 9.94 18.43 -15.62
N PHE A 351 9.38 17.21 -15.67
CA PHE A 351 7.93 16.99 -15.54
C PHE A 351 7.47 17.36 -14.14
N GLU A 352 8.13 16.85 -13.11
CA GLU A 352 7.86 17.24 -11.73
C GLU A 352 8.04 18.75 -11.53
N GLY A 353 9.04 19.36 -12.16
CA GLY A 353 9.31 20.80 -12.07
C GLY A 353 8.21 21.67 -12.66
N GLU A 354 7.73 21.36 -13.87
CA GLU A 354 6.62 22.07 -14.52
C GLU A 354 5.36 22.00 -13.67
N LEU A 355 5.08 20.81 -13.10
CA LEU A 355 3.87 20.55 -12.34
C LEU A 355 3.93 21.22 -10.96
N ALA A 356 5.07 21.12 -10.27
CA ALA A 356 5.30 21.83 -9.01
C ALA A 356 5.18 23.35 -9.18
N TYR A 357 5.65 23.90 -10.30
CA TYR A 357 5.49 25.32 -10.60
C TYR A 357 4.01 25.73 -10.65
N LYS A 358 3.20 24.98 -11.40
CA LYS A 358 1.75 25.22 -11.54
C LYS A 358 0.99 25.05 -10.23
N GLN A 359 1.43 24.12 -9.38
CA GLN A 359 0.74 23.80 -8.12
C GLN A 359 1.08 24.76 -6.98
N TYR A 360 2.36 25.11 -6.83
CA TYR A 360 2.84 25.89 -5.69
C TYR A 360 3.06 27.36 -6.00
N GLU A 361 3.00 27.76 -7.27
CA GLU A 361 3.19 29.13 -7.77
C GLU A 361 4.38 29.84 -7.09
N PRO A 362 5.59 29.24 -7.14
CA PRO A 362 6.74 29.78 -6.43
C PRO A 362 7.19 31.12 -7.03
N ASP A 363 7.75 31.99 -6.19
CA ASP A 363 8.31 33.26 -6.63
C ASP A 363 9.52 33.05 -7.54
N ILE A 364 10.36 32.05 -7.23
CA ILE A 364 11.58 31.74 -7.98
C ILE A 364 11.71 30.23 -8.22
N VAL A 365 12.21 29.85 -9.39
CA VAL A 365 12.55 28.46 -9.73
C VAL A 365 14.06 28.35 -9.97
N THR A 366 14.70 27.37 -9.32
CA THR A 366 16.03 26.91 -9.72
C THR A 366 15.87 25.63 -10.54
N LEU A 367 16.43 25.59 -11.75
CA LEU A 367 16.15 24.55 -12.74
C LEU A 367 17.42 24.02 -13.38
N ASP A 368 17.80 22.78 -13.09
CA ASP A 368 18.92 22.14 -13.75
C ASP A 368 18.65 21.90 -15.24
N ILE A 369 19.66 22.15 -16.08
CA ILE A 369 19.53 22.00 -17.53
C ILE A 369 19.48 20.53 -17.97
N THR A 370 20.20 19.63 -17.29
CA THR A 370 20.43 18.25 -17.76
C THR A 370 19.82 17.26 -16.79
N MET A 371 18.56 16.88 -17.06
CA MET A 371 17.79 15.93 -16.26
C MET A 371 17.27 14.78 -17.15
N PRO A 372 16.98 13.59 -16.58
CA PRO A 372 16.32 12.51 -17.30
C PRO A 372 14.86 12.87 -17.64
N ASN A 373 14.23 12.07 -18.51
CA ASN A 373 12.85 12.26 -18.97
C ASN A 373 12.65 13.59 -19.73
N MET A 374 12.25 14.66 -19.03
CA MET A 374 12.16 16.01 -19.58
C MET A 374 13.32 16.87 -19.07
N ASP A 375 14.09 17.44 -20.00
CA ASP A 375 15.23 18.27 -19.66
C ASP A 375 14.81 19.68 -19.17
N GLY A 376 15.75 20.42 -18.58
CA GLY A 376 15.45 21.74 -18.03
C GLY A 376 15.09 22.79 -19.07
N ILE A 377 15.48 22.61 -20.33
CA ILE A 377 15.14 23.55 -21.40
C ILE A 377 13.68 23.36 -21.81
N GLU A 378 13.24 22.11 -21.98
CA GLU A 378 11.84 21.80 -22.27
C GLU A 378 10.93 22.19 -21.09
N CYS A 379 11.36 21.93 -19.85
CA CYS A 379 10.65 22.40 -18.66
C CYS A 379 10.49 23.92 -18.63
N LEU A 380 11.57 24.67 -18.94
CA LEU A 380 11.51 26.13 -19.05
C LEU A 380 10.53 26.57 -20.13
N GLU A 381 10.56 25.98 -21.33
CA GLU A 381 9.62 26.31 -22.42
C GLU A 381 8.16 26.18 -21.94
N ARG A 382 7.83 25.09 -21.25
CA ARG A 382 6.47 24.86 -20.72
C ARG A 382 6.07 25.79 -19.57
N ILE A 383 7.01 26.12 -18.68
CA ILE A 383 6.78 27.10 -17.61
C ILE A 383 6.52 28.48 -18.22
N MET A 384 7.31 28.91 -19.21
CA MET A 384 7.15 30.21 -19.85
C MET A 384 5.87 30.30 -20.70
N ASP A 385 5.47 29.20 -21.34
CA ASP A 385 4.18 29.12 -22.06
C ASP A 385 2.98 29.26 -21.11
N TYR A 386 3.11 28.75 -19.88
CA TYR A 386 2.08 28.87 -18.84
C TYR A 386 2.10 30.25 -18.16
N ASN A 387 3.29 30.73 -17.77
CA ASN A 387 3.52 32.02 -17.13
C ASN A 387 4.75 32.74 -17.73
N PRO A 388 4.54 33.70 -18.64
CA PRO A 388 5.62 34.48 -19.25
C PRO A 388 6.45 35.31 -18.27
N ASP A 389 5.93 35.57 -17.07
CA ASP A 389 6.58 36.36 -16.03
C ASP A 389 7.36 35.50 -15.01
N ALA A 390 7.41 34.17 -15.21
CA ALA A 390 8.13 33.25 -14.33
C ALA A 390 9.61 33.66 -14.14
N LYS A 391 10.07 33.66 -12.88
CA LYS A 391 11.45 33.96 -12.51
C LYS A 391 12.26 32.66 -12.40
N VAL A 392 12.82 32.22 -13.52
CA VAL A 392 13.62 30.97 -13.58
C VAL A 392 15.12 31.27 -13.63
N ILE A 393 15.87 30.61 -12.76
CA ILE A 393 17.34 30.57 -12.73
C ILE A 393 17.79 29.20 -13.22
N MET A 394 18.53 29.16 -14.34
CA MET A 394 19.06 27.91 -14.86
C MET A 394 20.31 27.48 -14.10
N ILE A 395 20.36 26.24 -13.66
CA ILE A 395 21.54 25.61 -13.10
C ILE A 395 22.25 24.82 -14.20
N THR A 396 23.54 25.08 -14.40
CA THR A 396 24.30 24.51 -15.51
C THR A 396 25.62 23.90 -15.07
N ALA A 397 26.00 22.77 -15.66
CA ALA A 397 27.37 22.26 -15.57
C ALA A 397 28.35 23.14 -16.37
N ALA A 398 29.65 23.05 -16.06
CA ALA A 398 30.69 23.74 -16.79
C ALA A 398 30.70 23.34 -18.29
N GLY A 399 30.86 24.33 -19.18
CA GLY A 399 30.99 24.09 -20.63
C GLY A 399 29.69 24.08 -21.43
N GLN A 400 28.52 24.31 -20.84
CA GLN A 400 27.23 24.29 -21.55
C GLN A 400 26.75 25.67 -22.06
N GLN A 401 27.67 26.54 -22.53
CA GLN A 401 27.35 27.93 -22.92
C GLN A 401 26.22 28.04 -23.96
N ASN A 402 26.16 27.12 -24.94
CA ASN A 402 25.11 27.14 -25.96
C ASN A 402 23.71 26.89 -25.38
N LYS A 403 23.59 26.01 -24.38
CA LYS A 403 22.31 25.73 -23.72
C LYS A 403 21.86 26.92 -22.86
N VAL A 404 22.79 27.59 -22.18
CA VAL A 404 22.52 28.83 -21.43
C VAL A 404 21.97 29.93 -22.36
N ILE A 405 22.60 30.14 -23.51
CA ILE A 405 22.12 31.11 -24.51
C ILE A 405 20.71 30.75 -25.00
N LYS A 406 20.43 29.46 -25.21
CA LYS A 406 19.08 29.00 -25.59
C LYS A 406 18.07 29.32 -24.48
N ALA A 407 18.38 29.00 -23.22
CA ALA A 407 17.49 29.23 -22.09
C ALA A 407 17.16 30.72 -21.89
N LEU A 408 18.15 31.60 -21.99
CA LEU A 408 17.95 33.06 -21.90
C LEU A 408 17.03 33.59 -23.01
N LYS A 409 17.07 32.99 -24.21
CA LYS A 409 16.16 33.36 -25.31
C LYS A 409 14.72 32.91 -25.10
N ILE A 410 14.53 31.79 -24.40
CA ILE A 410 13.19 31.27 -24.05
C ILE A 410 12.56 32.13 -22.95
N GLY A 411 13.38 32.64 -22.02
CA GLY A 411 12.94 33.60 -21.01
C GLY A 411 13.50 33.38 -19.60
N ALA A 412 14.45 32.44 -19.44
CA ALA A 412 15.19 32.34 -18.19
C ALA A 412 15.81 33.69 -17.84
N LYS A 413 15.70 34.09 -16.57
CA LYS A 413 16.17 35.39 -16.14
C LYS A 413 17.67 35.39 -15.89
N LYS A 414 18.20 34.28 -15.35
CA LYS A 414 19.59 34.14 -14.91
C LYS A 414 20.09 32.70 -15.02
N PHE A 415 21.39 32.51 -14.76
CA PHE A 415 21.99 31.19 -14.65
C PHE A 415 23.05 31.15 -13.54
N VAL A 416 23.28 29.97 -12.97
CA VAL A 416 24.34 29.67 -12.01
C VAL A 416 25.08 28.42 -12.46
N THR A 417 26.41 28.46 -12.42
CA THR A 417 27.27 27.31 -12.78
C THR A 417 27.56 26.41 -11.59
N LYS A 418 27.49 25.09 -11.79
CA LYS A 418 28.01 24.06 -10.87
C LYS A 418 29.55 23.98 -10.99
N PRO A 419 30.29 23.77 -9.88
CA PRO A 419 29.83 23.64 -8.50
C PRO A 419 29.35 24.97 -7.90
N TYR A 420 28.37 24.92 -6.99
CA TYR A 420 27.73 26.12 -6.43
C TYR A 420 28.71 26.96 -5.62
N ASN A 421 28.80 28.25 -5.96
CA ASN A 421 29.34 29.26 -5.07
C ASN A 421 28.16 29.88 -4.30
N VAL A 422 28.20 29.80 -2.97
CA VAL A 422 27.12 30.26 -2.08
C VAL A 422 26.77 31.73 -2.35
N ASP A 423 27.77 32.60 -2.43
CA ASP A 423 27.57 34.04 -2.67
C ASP A 423 26.93 34.30 -4.04
N ASP A 424 27.31 33.51 -5.06
CA ASP A 424 26.74 33.64 -6.41
C ASP A 424 25.27 33.20 -6.44
N VAL A 425 24.92 32.07 -5.81
CA VAL A 425 23.52 31.61 -5.69
C VAL A 425 22.66 32.68 -5.02
N LEU A 426 23.07 33.15 -3.84
CA LEU A 426 22.29 34.10 -3.06
C LEU A 426 22.16 35.46 -3.78
N LYS A 427 23.22 35.93 -4.43
CA LYS A 427 23.18 37.15 -5.24
C LYS A 427 22.15 37.04 -6.37
N ASN A 428 22.15 35.92 -7.11
CA ASN A 428 21.24 35.75 -8.24
C ASN A 428 19.77 35.69 -7.78
N ILE A 429 19.49 35.01 -6.67
CA ILE A 429 18.16 34.91 -6.05
C ILE A 429 17.69 36.28 -5.56
N LYS A 430 18.53 37.00 -4.81
CA LYS A 430 18.19 38.31 -4.24
C LYS A 430 17.82 39.34 -5.31
N GLU A 431 18.64 39.45 -6.34
CA GLU A 431 18.39 40.35 -7.48
C GLU A 431 17.14 39.95 -8.31
N LEU A 432 16.57 38.76 -8.10
CA LEU A 432 15.30 38.33 -8.69
C LEU A 432 14.11 38.51 -7.75
N ALA A 433 14.34 38.49 -6.43
CA ALA A 433 13.33 38.74 -5.43
C ALA A 433 12.94 40.23 -5.38
N GLU A 434 13.92 41.12 -5.51
CA GLU A 434 13.75 42.58 -5.73
C GLU A 434 13.04 42.88 -7.07
#